data_AF-T5KED8-F1
#
_entry.id   AF-T5KED8-F1
#
_cell.length_a   1.000
_cell.length_b   1.000
_cell.length_c   1.000
_cell.angle_alpha   90.00
_cell.angle_beta   90.00
_cell.angle_gamma   90.00
#
_symmetry.space_group_name_H-M   'P 1'
#
loop_
_entity.id
_entity.type
_entity.pdbx_description
1 polymer ?
#
loop_
_entity_poly.entity_id
_entity_poly.type
_entity_poly.pdbx_seq_one_letter_code
_entity_poly.pdbx_strand_id
1 'polypeptide(L)'
;MAILAIVLVTVIMVASFVFSYVAIMDSGRWAGAVGWVQALAPLFIDGAIVTYTLALAIYESRGEDRKVRRRTRRRLWAYTLASVVLNAAHAAAFWDWDFSRMEAWFGALIAVLAPLAALGAAEEVMHLAFVNASAQQSEELSEEVEGEAEATRESLPETPDEDWRHVLATIEESADESAGPQTSEVPVVVGGAFLAENGKELRDDEHF
;
A
#
# COMPACT_ATOMS: atom_id res chain seq x y z
N MET A 1 -8.71 16.04 26.14
CA MET A 1 -7.59 15.09 25.89
C MET A 1 -7.25 14.98 24.41
N ALA A 2 -8.21 14.68 23.52
CA ALA A 2 -7.96 14.51 22.08
C ALA A 2 -7.35 15.76 21.38
N ILE A 3 -7.88 16.96 21.61
CA ILE A 3 -7.35 18.20 21.02
C ILE A 3 -5.89 18.44 21.42
N LEU A 4 -5.54 18.19 22.69
CA LEU A 4 -4.18 18.35 23.19
C LEU A 4 -3.21 17.35 22.55
N ALA A 5 -3.66 16.10 22.35
CA ALA A 5 -2.87 15.09 21.64
C ALA A 5 -2.64 15.48 20.18
N ILE A 6 -3.68 15.95 19.47
CA ILE A 6 -3.57 16.41 18.07
C ILE A 6 -2.59 17.57 17.94
N VAL A 7 -2.70 18.56 18.83
CA VAL A 7 -1.77 19.71 18.85
C VAL A 7 -0.34 19.22 19.09
N LEU A 8 -0.13 18.32 20.05
CA LEU A 8 1.19 17.77 20.35
C LEU A 8 1.78 17.00 19.16
N VAL A 9 1.00 16.12 18.53
CA VAL A 9 1.40 15.35 17.34
C VAL A 9 1.74 16.30 16.18
N THR A 10 0.93 17.34 15.97
CA THR A 10 1.18 18.35 14.93
C THR A 10 2.46 19.13 15.20
N VAL A 11 2.72 19.53 16.45
CA VAL A 11 3.96 20.21 16.83
C VAL A 11 5.17 19.30 16.61
N ILE A 12 5.10 18.04 17.02
CA ILE A 12 6.17 17.05 16.79
C ILE A 12 6.40 16.85 15.29
N MET A 13 5.33 16.74 14.50
CA MET A 13 5.39 16.63 13.05
C MET A 13 6.13 17.82 12.44
N VAL A 14 5.73 19.05 12.80
CA VAL A 14 6.36 20.29 12.28
C VAL A 14 7.81 20.40 12.71
N ALA A 15 8.14 20.13 13.98
CA ALA A 15 9.52 20.17 14.46
C ALA A 15 10.41 19.16 13.73
N SER A 16 9.93 17.94 13.56
CA SER A 16 10.63 16.87 12.84
C SER A 16 10.81 17.21 11.37
N PHE A 17 9.78 17.81 10.75
CA PHE A 17 9.81 18.27 9.37
C PHE A 17 10.84 19.38 9.16
N VAL A 18 10.85 20.42 10.01
CA VAL A 18 11.82 21.52 9.92
C VAL A 18 13.26 21.02 10.09
N PHE A 19 13.48 20.10 11.02
CA PHE A 19 14.80 19.49 11.20
C PHE A 19 15.26 18.74 9.93
N SER A 20 14.40 17.90 9.35
CA SER A 20 14.67 17.18 8.11
C SER A 20 14.89 18.11 6.91
N TYR A 21 14.09 19.19 6.84
CA TYR A 21 14.12 20.16 5.75
C TYR A 21 15.51 20.80 5.60
N VAL A 22 16.15 21.19 6.70
CA VAL A 22 17.49 21.80 6.66
C VAL A 22 18.53 20.82 6.12
N ALA A 23 18.50 19.57 6.60
CA ALA A 23 19.44 18.55 6.17
C ALA A 23 19.36 18.25 4.67
N ILE A 24 18.14 18.10 4.14
CA ILE A 24 17.94 17.83 2.71
C ILE A 24 18.21 19.09 1.87
N MET A 25 17.85 20.28 2.35
CA MET A 25 18.19 21.53 1.65
C MET A 25 19.70 21.66 1.43
N ASP A 26 20.49 21.36 2.44
CA ASP A 26 21.95 21.35 2.31
C ASP A 26 22.44 20.24 1.38
N SER A 27 21.79 19.08 1.35
CA SER A 27 22.07 18.04 0.34
C SER A 27 21.80 18.50 -1.10
N GLY A 28 20.92 19.49 -1.30
CA GLY A 28 20.71 20.12 -2.61
C GLY A 28 21.99 20.76 -3.17
N ARG A 29 22.90 21.22 -2.29
CA ARG A 29 24.24 21.70 -2.70
C ARG A 29 25.08 20.58 -3.30
N TRP A 30 24.97 19.37 -2.77
CA TRP A 30 25.70 18.20 -3.29
C TRP A 30 25.22 17.84 -4.70
N ALA A 31 23.94 18.10 -5.00
CA ALA A 31 23.37 17.95 -6.35
C ALA A 31 23.68 19.14 -7.29
N GLY A 32 24.44 20.14 -6.84
CA GLY A 32 24.80 21.32 -7.63
C GLY A 32 23.72 22.41 -7.69
N ALA A 33 22.67 22.33 -6.86
CA ALA A 33 21.64 23.37 -6.80
C ALA A 33 22.17 24.64 -6.11
N VAL A 34 21.83 25.83 -6.64
CA VAL A 34 22.31 27.13 -6.14
C VAL A 34 21.17 27.94 -5.54
N GLY A 35 21.44 28.59 -4.41
CA GLY A 35 20.50 29.52 -3.77
C GLY A 35 19.19 28.85 -3.38
N TRP A 36 18.07 29.47 -3.76
CA TRP A 36 16.73 29.02 -3.39
C TRP A 36 16.35 27.66 -3.98
N VAL A 37 17.00 27.20 -5.05
CA VAL A 37 16.70 25.91 -5.70
C VAL A 37 17.02 24.73 -4.77
N GLN A 38 17.92 24.91 -3.79
CA GLN A 38 18.23 23.91 -2.77
C GLN A 38 17.00 23.50 -1.96
N ALA A 39 16.06 24.42 -1.75
CA ALA A 39 14.78 24.16 -1.06
C ALA A 39 13.84 23.23 -1.84
N LEU A 40 14.08 23.01 -3.13
CA LEU A 40 13.26 22.08 -3.92
C LEU A 40 13.56 20.62 -3.59
N ALA A 41 14.76 20.31 -3.09
CA ALA A 41 15.11 18.95 -2.67
C ALA A 41 14.23 18.43 -1.51
N PRO A 42 14.11 19.14 -0.36
CA PRO A 42 13.20 18.72 0.71
C PRO A 42 11.74 18.75 0.24
N LEU A 43 11.33 19.76 -0.52
CA LEU A 43 9.96 19.80 -1.04
C LEU A 43 9.62 18.59 -1.92
N PHE A 44 10.55 18.14 -2.76
CA PHE A 44 10.36 16.97 -3.61
C PHE A 44 10.28 15.68 -2.80
N ILE A 45 11.15 15.50 -1.80
CA ILE A 45 11.18 14.27 -0.99
C ILE A 45 10.02 14.25 0.00
N ASP A 46 9.89 15.28 0.83
CA ASP A 46 8.88 15.32 1.88
C ASP A 46 7.47 15.52 1.31
N GLY A 47 7.33 16.29 0.22
CA GLY A 47 6.08 16.41 -0.52
C GLY A 47 5.62 15.08 -1.09
N ALA A 48 6.55 14.24 -1.58
CA ALA A 48 6.22 12.88 -2.00
C ALA A 48 5.77 12.00 -0.83
N ILE A 49 6.45 12.08 0.33
CA ILE A 49 6.04 11.34 1.55
C ILE A 49 4.61 11.71 1.93
N VAL A 50 4.31 13.00 2.13
CA VAL A 50 2.96 13.48 2.48
C VAL A 50 1.93 13.04 1.44
N THR A 51 2.24 13.17 0.15
CA THR A 51 1.34 12.78 -0.94
C THR A 51 1.04 11.28 -0.90
N TYR A 52 2.05 10.42 -0.72
CA TYR A 52 1.84 8.98 -0.68
C TYR A 52 1.18 8.50 0.62
N THR A 53 1.43 9.16 1.76
CA THR A 53 0.71 8.90 3.01
C THR A 53 -0.77 9.23 2.85
N LEU A 54 -1.09 10.42 2.33
CA LEU A 54 -2.47 10.82 2.04
C LEU A 54 -3.14 9.88 1.03
N ALA A 55 -2.46 9.54 -0.07
CA ALA A 55 -2.99 8.62 -1.06
C ALA A 55 -3.26 7.23 -0.46
N LEU A 56 -2.39 6.74 0.44
CA LEU A 56 -2.60 5.47 1.11
C LEU A 56 -3.85 5.51 2.00
N ALA A 57 -4.04 6.58 2.77
CA ALA A 57 -5.24 6.78 3.60
C ALA A 57 -6.53 6.82 2.76
N ILE A 58 -6.50 7.52 1.61
CA ILE A 58 -7.64 7.57 0.68
C ILE A 58 -7.93 6.20 0.06
N TYR A 59 -6.90 5.44 -0.33
CA TYR A 59 -7.09 4.10 -0.90
C TYR A 59 -7.58 3.10 0.13
N GLU A 60 -7.18 3.25 1.40
CA GLU A 60 -7.69 2.43 2.49
C GLU A 60 -9.16 2.76 2.78
N SER A 61 -9.55 4.03 2.81
CA SER A 61 -10.97 4.42 3.01
C SER A 61 -11.89 4.03 1.86
N ARG A 62 -11.39 3.97 0.62
CA ARG A 62 -12.16 3.55 -0.56
C ARG A 62 -12.21 2.03 -0.78
N GLY A 63 -11.56 1.23 0.05
CA GLY A 63 -11.50 -0.22 -0.15
C GLY A 63 -10.74 -0.65 -1.42
N GLU A 64 -9.85 0.20 -1.95
CA GLU A 64 -9.14 -0.03 -3.22
C GLU A 64 -8.28 -1.30 -3.22
N ASP A 65 -8.00 -1.82 -4.41
CA ASP A 65 -7.27 -3.07 -4.60
C ASP A 65 -5.95 -3.15 -3.81
N ARG A 66 -5.71 -4.32 -3.19
CA ARG A 66 -4.48 -4.60 -2.42
C ARG A 66 -3.20 -4.32 -3.24
N LYS A 67 -3.24 -4.51 -4.56
CA LYS A 67 -2.10 -4.26 -5.47
C LYS A 67 -1.78 -2.76 -5.57
N VAL A 68 -2.79 -1.90 -5.65
CA VAL A 68 -2.64 -0.44 -5.69
C VAL A 68 -2.05 0.04 -4.37
N ARG A 69 -2.65 -0.36 -3.23
CA ARG A 69 -2.13 -0.02 -1.89
C ARG A 69 -0.68 -0.45 -1.69
N ARG A 70 -0.32 -1.67 -2.09
CA ARG A 70 1.08 -2.17 -2.02
C ARG A 70 2.04 -1.35 -2.88
N ARG A 71 1.63 -0.92 -4.08
CA ARG A 71 2.47 -0.07 -4.95
C ARG A 71 2.69 1.29 -4.32
N THR A 72 1.65 1.92 -3.78
CA THR A 72 1.73 3.22 -3.09
C THR A 72 2.62 3.13 -1.85
N ARG A 73 2.42 2.11 -1.01
CA ARG A 73 3.25 1.87 0.18
C ARG A 73 4.74 1.66 -0.17
N ARG A 74 5.06 0.95 -1.26
CA ARG A 74 6.45 0.82 -1.71
C ARG A 74 7.08 2.16 -2.11
N ARG A 75 6.32 3.05 -2.76
CA ARG A 75 6.81 4.39 -3.11
C ARG A 75 7.03 5.23 -1.87
N LEU A 76 6.08 5.21 -0.93
CA LEU A 76 6.23 5.87 0.36
C LEU A 76 7.54 5.44 1.05
N TRP A 77 7.75 4.13 1.21
CA TRP A 77 8.99 3.61 1.80
C TRP A 77 10.25 4.03 1.05
N ALA A 78 10.22 4.10 -0.28
CA ALA A 78 11.38 4.54 -1.07
C ALA A 78 11.76 6.00 -0.78
N TYR A 79 10.78 6.91 -0.71
CA TYR A 79 11.04 8.32 -0.38
C TYR A 79 11.42 8.51 1.09
N THR A 80 10.78 7.78 2.02
CA THR A 80 11.18 7.79 3.44
C THR A 80 12.61 7.30 3.62
N LEU A 81 13.00 6.22 2.93
CA LEU A 81 14.38 5.71 2.99
C LEU A 81 15.38 6.72 2.42
N ALA A 82 15.05 7.36 1.29
CA ALA A 82 15.89 8.42 0.73
C ALA A 82 16.06 9.59 1.71
N SER A 83 14.97 10.01 2.36
CA SER A 83 15.00 11.06 3.39
C SER A 83 15.90 10.67 4.57
N VAL A 84 15.75 9.45 5.10
CA VAL A 84 16.58 8.90 6.17
C VAL A 84 18.07 8.90 5.78
N VAL A 85 18.40 8.43 4.58
CA VAL A 85 19.80 8.37 4.10
C VAL A 85 20.40 9.76 3.95
N LEU A 86 19.67 10.71 3.37
CA LEU A 86 20.16 12.08 3.20
C LEU A 86 20.33 12.80 4.53
N ASN A 87 19.39 12.63 5.46
CA ASN A 87 19.51 13.16 6.81
C ASN A 87 20.72 12.59 7.56
N ALA A 88 20.91 11.26 7.49
CA ALA A 88 22.06 10.60 8.10
C ALA A 88 23.38 11.08 7.48
N ALA A 89 23.45 11.17 6.15
CA ALA A 89 24.62 11.66 5.43
C ALA A 89 24.93 13.12 5.78
N HIS A 90 23.91 13.97 5.93
CA HIS A 90 24.08 15.36 6.33
C HIS A 90 24.66 15.48 7.74
N ALA A 91 24.12 14.70 8.69
CA ALA A 91 24.66 14.64 10.04
C ALA A 91 26.10 14.11 10.05
N ALA A 92 26.40 13.06 9.28
CA ALA A 92 27.75 12.53 9.16
C ALA A 92 28.73 13.55 8.55
N ALA A 93 28.29 14.29 7.52
CA ALA A 93 29.08 15.32 6.88
C ALA A 93 29.41 16.50 7.81
N PHE A 94 28.49 16.89 8.69
CA PHE A 94 28.76 17.91 9.73
C PHE A 94 29.92 17.51 10.66
N TRP A 95 30.08 16.21 10.91
CA TRP A 95 31.16 15.66 11.73
C TRP A 95 32.36 15.19 10.91
N ASP A 96 32.50 15.59 9.64
CA ASP A 96 33.57 15.15 8.74
C ASP A 96 33.70 13.62 8.65
N TRP A 97 32.60 12.89 8.85
CA TRP A 97 32.55 11.43 8.93
C TRP A 97 33.39 10.83 10.09
N ASP A 98 33.74 11.61 11.10
CA ASP A 98 34.47 11.18 12.29
C ASP A 98 33.56 10.53 13.35
N PHE A 99 33.31 9.23 13.20
CA PHE A 99 32.54 8.42 14.14
C PHE A 99 33.33 7.94 15.38
N SER A 100 34.55 8.45 15.60
CA SER A 100 35.25 8.24 16.87
C SER A 100 34.63 9.07 17.99
N ARG A 101 33.89 10.14 17.64
CA ARG A 101 33.15 11.01 18.53
C ARG A 101 31.73 10.46 18.75
N MET A 102 31.31 10.39 20.01
CA MET A 102 29.97 9.90 20.35
C MET A 102 28.87 10.84 19.84
N GLU A 103 29.16 12.13 19.72
CA GLU A 103 28.27 13.16 19.20
C GLU A 103 27.88 12.89 17.74
N ALA A 104 28.79 12.30 16.94
CA ALA A 104 28.49 11.91 15.56
C ALA A 104 27.43 10.79 15.50
N TRP A 105 27.51 9.82 16.41
CA TRP A 105 26.51 8.75 16.54
C TRP A 105 25.15 9.30 16.96
N PHE A 106 25.10 10.14 18.00
CA PHE A 106 23.84 10.73 18.46
C PHE A 106 23.24 11.69 17.42
N GLY A 107 24.07 12.48 16.75
CA GLY A 107 23.64 13.37 15.67
C GLY A 107 23.01 12.60 14.51
N ALA A 108 23.67 11.53 14.04
CA ALA A 108 23.12 10.66 13.01
C ALA A 108 21.83 9.97 13.44
N LEU A 109 21.75 9.48 14.68
CA LEU A 109 20.55 8.86 15.23
C LEU A 109 19.35 9.83 15.23
N ILE A 110 19.55 11.05 15.75
CA ILE A 110 18.50 12.08 15.77
C ILE A 110 18.06 12.42 14.34
N ALA A 111 19.01 12.54 13.42
CA ALA A 111 18.73 12.84 12.02
C ALA A 111 17.93 11.75 11.31
N VAL A 112 18.19 10.47 11.61
CA VAL A 112 17.37 9.36 11.10
C VAL A 112 15.97 9.35 11.72
N LEU A 113 15.87 9.67 13.01
CA LEU A 113 14.59 9.65 13.72
C LEU A 113 13.64 10.76 13.27
N ALA A 114 14.14 11.92 12.86
CA ALA A 114 13.31 13.05 12.42
C ALA A 114 12.32 12.67 11.29
N PRO A 115 12.73 12.15 10.12
CA PRO A 115 11.78 11.78 9.07
C PRO A 115 10.87 10.60 9.45
N LEU A 116 11.32 9.68 10.30
CA LEU A 116 10.48 8.58 10.80
C LEU A 116 9.39 9.08 11.75
N ALA A 117 9.72 10.02 12.64
CA ALA A 117 8.77 10.66 13.54
C ALA A 117 7.76 11.50 12.75
N ALA A 118 8.20 12.23 11.73
CA ALA A 118 7.32 12.99 10.84
C ALA A 118 6.34 12.07 10.09
N LEU A 119 6.82 10.93 9.56
CA LEU A 119 5.97 9.95 8.89
C LEU A 119 4.94 9.35 9.86
N GLY A 120 5.36 8.88 11.03
CA GLY A 120 4.44 8.32 12.02
C GLY A 120 3.39 9.33 12.47
N ALA A 121 3.79 10.58 12.71
CA ALA A 121 2.85 11.64 13.05
C ALA A 121 1.86 11.94 11.91
N ALA A 122 2.32 11.91 10.65
CA ALA A 122 1.46 12.09 9.48
C ALA A 122 0.45 10.93 9.34
N GLU A 123 0.88 9.69 9.58
CA GLU A 123 -0.02 8.51 9.59
C GLU A 123 -1.10 8.65 10.66
N GLU A 124 -0.74 9.06 11.88
CA GLU A 124 -1.70 9.29 12.97
C GLU A 124 -2.72 10.39 12.64
N VAL A 125 -2.24 11.54 12.12
CA VAL A 125 -3.12 12.63 11.68
C VAL A 125 -4.08 12.14 10.59
N MET A 126 -3.61 11.30 9.66
CA MET A 126 -4.42 10.80 8.58
C MET A 126 -5.44 9.76 9.02
N HIS A 127 -5.04 8.87 9.91
CA HIS A 127 -5.95 7.91 10.54
C HIS A 127 -7.05 8.67 11.31
N LEU A 128 -6.70 9.68 12.10
CA LEU A 128 -7.68 10.54 12.78
C LEU A 128 -8.62 11.27 11.82
N ALA A 129 -8.12 11.75 10.68
CA ALA A 129 -8.92 12.46 9.70
C ALA A 129 -9.90 11.56 8.93
N PHE A 130 -9.54 10.29 8.69
CA PHE A 130 -10.32 9.38 7.84
C PHE A 130 -11.08 8.27 8.60
N VAL A 131 -10.68 7.89 9.81
CA VAL A 131 -11.35 6.81 10.58
C VAL A 131 -12.78 7.17 10.97
N ASN A 132 -13.07 8.45 11.22
CA ASN A 132 -14.44 8.89 11.46
C ASN A 132 -15.34 8.64 10.24
N ALA A 133 -14.81 8.70 9.02
CA ALA A 133 -15.57 8.44 7.81
C ALA A 133 -15.76 6.92 7.55
N SER A 134 -14.73 6.10 7.80
CA SER A 134 -14.84 4.64 7.59
C SER A 134 -15.65 3.93 8.67
N ALA A 135 -15.65 4.42 9.91
CA ALA A 135 -16.49 3.89 10.98
C ALA A 135 -17.98 4.15 10.70
N GLN A 136 -18.32 5.37 10.26
CA GLN A 136 -19.68 5.72 9.83
C GLN A 136 -20.15 4.84 8.66
N GLN A 137 -19.29 4.60 7.67
CA GLN A 137 -19.62 3.77 6.52
C GLN A 137 -19.81 2.29 6.88
N SER A 138 -19.12 1.81 7.91
CA SER A 138 -19.25 0.43 8.41
C SER A 138 -20.50 0.24 9.26
N GLU A 139 -20.90 1.27 10.02
CA GLU A 139 -22.19 1.31 10.72
C GLU A 139 -23.36 1.36 9.72
N GLU A 140 -23.31 2.23 8.70
CA GLU A 140 -24.33 2.29 7.64
C GLU A 140 -24.46 0.96 6.88
N LEU A 141 -23.35 0.33 6.50
CA LEU A 141 -23.36 -1.00 5.85
C LEU A 141 -23.89 -2.11 6.77
N SER A 142 -23.63 -2.03 8.09
CA SER A 142 -24.15 -2.99 9.06
C SER A 142 -25.66 -2.81 9.24
N GLU A 143 -26.14 -1.58 9.32
CA GLU A 143 -27.57 -1.26 9.41
C GLU A 143 -28.33 -1.66 8.13
N GLU A 144 -27.73 -1.48 6.94
CA GLU A 144 -28.33 -1.90 5.67
C GLU A 144 -28.41 -3.43 5.54
N VAL A 145 -27.34 -4.15 5.92
CA VAL A 145 -27.34 -5.63 5.92
C VAL A 145 -28.29 -6.19 6.97
N GLU A 146 -28.37 -5.59 8.15
CA GLU A 146 -29.28 -6.01 9.22
C GLU A 146 -30.74 -5.71 8.86
N GLY A 147 -31.02 -4.55 8.25
CA GLY A 147 -32.34 -4.20 7.72
C GLY A 147 -32.79 -5.11 6.57
N GLU A 148 -31.88 -5.49 5.66
CA GLU A 148 -32.21 -6.42 4.57
C GLU A 148 -32.38 -7.86 5.07
N ALA A 149 -31.59 -8.28 6.06
CA ALA A 149 -31.75 -9.57 6.72
C ALA A 149 -33.07 -9.65 7.50
N GLU A 150 -33.50 -8.57 8.16
CA GLU A 150 -34.75 -8.50 8.91
C GLU A 150 -35.97 -8.43 7.98
N ALA A 151 -35.91 -7.64 6.90
CA ALA A 151 -36.94 -7.62 5.86
C ALA A 151 -37.08 -8.99 5.16
N THR A 152 -35.96 -9.67 4.91
CA THR A 152 -35.98 -11.04 4.38
C THR A 152 -36.62 -12.01 5.38
N ARG A 153 -36.31 -11.86 6.68
CA ARG A 153 -36.85 -12.69 7.75
C ARG A 153 -38.36 -12.50 7.96
N GLU A 154 -38.86 -11.29 7.79
CA GLU A 154 -40.28 -10.95 7.87
C GLU A 154 -41.07 -11.42 6.64
N SER A 155 -40.39 -11.51 5.47
CA SER A 155 -40.98 -12.05 4.23
C SER A 155 -41.00 -13.58 4.14
N LEU A 156 -40.30 -14.27 5.06
CA LEU A 156 -40.30 -15.74 5.12
C LEU A 156 -41.56 -16.23 5.83
N PRO A 157 -42.30 -17.22 5.28
CA PRO A 157 -43.46 -17.78 5.96
C PRO A 157 -43.05 -18.40 7.30
N GLU A 158 -43.75 -18.06 8.39
CA GLU A 158 -43.44 -18.52 9.76
C GLU A 158 -43.55 -20.05 9.95
N THR A 159 -44.12 -20.75 8.98
CA THR A 159 -44.16 -22.20 8.94
C THR A 159 -43.67 -22.66 7.56
N PRO A 160 -42.65 -23.55 7.50
CA PRO A 160 -42.39 -24.29 6.27
C PRO A 160 -43.62 -25.15 6.02
N ASP A 161 -44.52 -24.70 5.14
CA ASP A 161 -45.52 -25.60 4.58
C ASP A 161 -44.76 -26.77 3.94
N GLU A 162 -45.27 -27.96 4.22
CA GLU A 162 -44.64 -29.28 4.09
C GLU A 162 -44.35 -29.72 2.65
N ASP A 163 -44.01 -28.80 1.74
CA ASP A 163 -43.99 -29.05 0.29
C ASP A 163 -42.66 -28.72 -0.42
N TRP A 164 -41.54 -28.80 0.30
CA TRP A 164 -40.20 -28.73 -0.31
C TRP A 164 -39.74 -30.06 -0.92
N ARG A 165 -40.52 -31.13 -0.71
CA ARG A 165 -40.25 -32.46 -1.27
C ARG A 165 -40.50 -32.53 -2.77
N HIS A 166 -41.47 -31.78 -3.31
CA HIS A 166 -41.71 -31.75 -4.76
C HIS A 166 -40.63 -30.97 -5.53
N VAL A 167 -40.02 -29.94 -4.92
CA VAL A 167 -38.93 -29.17 -5.53
C VAL A 167 -37.65 -30.00 -5.62
N LEU A 168 -37.30 -30.76 -4.57
CA LEU A 168 -36.13 -31.64 -4.58
C LEU A 168 -36.33 -32.86 -5.50
N ALA A 169 -37.54 -33.42 -5.57
CA ALA A 169 -37.86 -34.52 -6.48
C ALA A 169 -37.73 -34.12 -7.96
N THR A 170 -38.09 -32.88 -8.31
CA THR A 170 -37.96 -32.36 -9.68
C THR A 170 -36.49 -32.19 -10.10
N ILE A 171 -35.59 -31.91 -9.14
CA ILE A 171 -34.15 -31.76 -9.40
C ILE A 171 -33.49 -33.13 -9.58
N GLU A 172 -33.84 -34.13 -8.75
CA GLU A 172 -33.32 -35.51 -8.89
C GLU A 172 -33.78 -36.19 -10.18
N GLU A 173 -35.02 -35.97 -10.64
CA GLU A 173 -35.55 -36.55 -11.89
C GLU A 173 -34.81 -36.03 -13.15
N SER A 174 -34.28 -34.81 -13.11
CA SER A 174 -33.49 -34.24 -14.21
C SER A 174 -32.04 -34.73 -14.29
N ALA A 175 -31.52 -35.33 -13.21
CA ALA A 175 -30.15 -35.80 -13.13
C ALA A 175 -29.97 -37.23 -13.70
N ASP A 176 -31.03 -38.04 -13.68
CA ASP A 176 -30.97 -39.47 -14.05
C ASP A 176 -31.04 -39.71 -15.56
N GLU A 177 -31.43 -38.72 -16.37
CA GLU A 177 -31.58 -38.87 -17.84
C GLU A 177 -30.26 -38.67 -18.63
N SER A 178 -29.14 -38.35 -17.97
CA SER A 178 -27.85 -38.07 -18.64
C SER A 178 -26.76 -39.13 -18.43
N ALA A 179 -27.03 -40.22 -17.71
CA ALA A 179 -26.06 -41.27 -17.43
C ALA A 179 -26.23 -42.52 -18.34
N GLY A 180 -25.77 -42.42 -19.59
CA GLY A 180 -25.51 -43.56 -20.49
C GLY A 180 -24.00 -43.67 -20.84
N PRO A 181 -23.43 -44.88 -21.01
CA PRO A 181 -22.05 -45.18 -20.63
C PRO A 181 -20.97 -44.78 -21.66
N GLN A 182 -19.80 -44.43 -21.10
CA GLN A 182 -18.54 -44.15 -21.81
C GLN A 182 -18.02 -45.35 -22.62
N THR A 183 -17.39 -45.07 -23.77
CA THR A 183 -16.36 -45.95 -24.35
C THR A 183 -15.04 -45.19 -24.42
N SER A 184 -14.06 -45.75 -23.72
CA SER A 184 -12.68 -45.31 -23.63
C SER A 184 -11.89 -45.87 -24.82
N GLU A 185 -11.21 -45.01 -25.57
CA GLU A 185 -9.96 -45.39 -26.25
C GLU A 185 -8.89 -44.33 -25.98
N VAL A 186 -7.92 -44.70 -25.13
CA VAL A 186 -6.68 -43.96 -24.88
C VAL A 186 -5.55 -44.74 -25.53
N PRO A 187 -4.75 -44.15 -26.42
CA PRO A 187 -3.42 -44.66 -26.69
C PRO A 187 -2.37 -43.85 -25.92
N VAL A 188 -1.80 -44.53 -24.93
CA VAL A 188 -0.37 -44.71 -24.63
C VAL A 188 0.57 -43.49 -24.81
N VAL A 189 1.14 -43.06 -23.69
CA VAL A 189 2.34 -42.21 -23.60
C VAL A 189 3.59 -43.05 -23.93
N VAL A 190 4.41 -42.58 -24.87
CA VAL A 190 5.82 -42.98 -25.01
C VAL A 190 6.68 -41.73 -24.86
N GLY A 191 7.56 -41.74 -23.86
CA GLY A 191 8.51 -40.65 -23.59
C GLY A 191 9.67 -40.59 -24.59
N GLY A 192 10.28 -39.42 -24.72
CA GLY A 192 11.51 -39.24 -25.51
C GLY A 192 11.71 -37.80 -25.94
N ALA A 193 12.89 -37.27 -25.69
CA ALA A 193 13.31 -35.89 -25.90
C ALA A 193 13.49 -35.49 -27.39
N PHE A 194 13.79 -34.19 -27.55
CA PHE A 194 14.63 -33.56 -28.59
C PHE A 194 13.93 -32.85 -29.77
N LEU A 195 14.03 -31.52 -29.68
CA LEU A 195 14.53 -30.52 -30.66
C LEU A 195 14.09 -30.48 -32.13
N ALA A 196 14.16 -29.23 -32.61
CA ALA A 196 14.15 -28.71 -33.99
C ALA A 196 12.76 -28.77 -34.64
N GLU A 197 12.27 -27.79 -35.39
CA GLU A 197 12.86 -26.81 -36.32
C GLU A 197 11.64 -25.93 -36.70
N ASN A 198 11.64 -24.62 -36.86
CA ASN A 198 12.32 -23.77 -37.84
C ASN A 198 11.84 -22.33 -37.52
N GLY A 199 12.65 -21.28 -37.48
CA GLY A 199 13.58 -20.89 -38.53
C GLY A 199 13.08 -19.58 -39.16
N LYS A 200 13.50 -18.45 -38.60
CA LYS A 200 13.79 -17.24 -39.38
C LYS A 200 14.86 -16.42 -38.68
N GLU A 201 16.08 -16.68 -39.14
CA GLU A 201 17.33 -15.98 -38.88
C GLU A 201 17.29 -14.48 -39.27
N LEU A 202 18.03 -13.73 -38.44
CA LEU A 202 19.06 -12.74 -38.75
C LEU A 202 18.75 -11.57 -39.69
N ARG A 203 18.93 -10.37 -39.15
CA ARG A 203 19.78 -9.37 -39.81
C ARG A 203 20.51 -8.50 -38.78
N ASP A 204 21.79 -8.79 -38.62
CA ASP A 204 22.81 -7.83 -38.21
C ASP A 204 22.96 -6.79 -39.31
N ASP A 205 22.99 -5.51 -38.96
CA ASP A 205 23.52 -4.45 -39.80
C ASP A 205 24.37 -3.52 -38.90
N GLU A 206 25.62 -3.94 -38.64
CA GLU A 206 26.72 -3.01 -38.41
C GLU A 206 27.36 -2.69 -39.76
N HIS A 207 27.30 -1.42 -40.17
CA HIS A 207 28.33 -0.78 -40.99
C HIS A 207 28.15 0.75 -40.91
N PHE A 208 29.27 1.41 -40.55
CA PHE A 208 29.58 2.85 -40.46
C PHE A 208 29.47 3.53 -39.10
#